data_AF-A0A914F795-F1
#
_entry.id   AF-A0A914F795-F1
#
_cell.length_a   1.000
_cell.length_b   1.000
_cell.length_c   1.000
_cell.angle_alpha   90.00
_cell.angle_beta   90.00
_cell.angle_gamma   90.00
#
_symmetry.space_group_name_H-M   'P 1'
#
loop_
_entity.id
_entity.type
_entity.pdbx_description
1 polymer ?
#
loop_
_entity_poly.entity_id
_entity_poly.type
_entity_poly.pdbx_seq_one_letter_code
_entity_poly.pdbx_strand_id
1 'polypeptide(L)'
;MSQKPDICHKTMLYCIEASPKLNEIIACGRYCFRDLTKWPKLDRICKAQLNFFQRLIKENSLNPDLIKSEADRLGVTHRTYAQFGLKPQFLDLFQQHFLLIVGKLRIEEKAEHQILIEAWSMLLSFIISRIYLSYANRS
;
A
#
# COMPACT_ATOMS: atom_id res chain seq x y z
N MET A 1 23.93 9.15 -4.58
CA MET A 1 23.11 8.00 -5.01
C MET A 1 21.65 8.40 -4.91
N SER A 2 20.95 8.54 -6.04
CA SER A 2 19.55 8.96 -6.04
C SER A 2 18.67 7.87 -5.42
N GLN A 3 17.83 8.28 -4.46
CA GLN A 3 16.83 7.42 -3.84
C GLN A 3 15.76 7.15 -4.91
N LYS A 4 15.85 6.03 -5.64
CA LYS A 4 14.81 5.68 -6.62
C LYS A 4 13.48 5.45 -5.88
N PRO A 5 12.37 6.07 -6.33
CA PRO A 5 11.07 5.94 -5.68
C PRO A 5 10.48 4.58 -5.99
N ASP A 6 10.93 3.57 -5.25
CA ASP A 6 10.50 2.18 -5.43
C ASP A 6 9.88 1.58 -4.16
N ILE A 7 9.35 2.45 -3.29
CA ILE A 7 8.76 2.06 -2.01
C ILE A 7 7.58 1.10 -2.21
N CYS A 8 6.73 1.34 -3.21
CA CYS A 8 5.55 0.51 -3.47
C CYS A 8 5.96 -0.90 -3.94
N HIS A 9 6.90 -1.04 -4.89
CA HIS A 9 7.35 -2.38 -5.29
C HIS A 9 8.04 -3.11 -4.17
N LYS A 10 8.96 -2.45 -3.43
CA LYS A 10 9.63 -3.09 -2.29
C LYS A 10 8.63 -3.56 -1.23
N THR A 11 7.61 -2.74 -0.95
CA THR A 11 6.53 -3.11 -0.03
C THR A 11 5.79 -4.34 -0.53
N MET A 12 5.38 -4.33 -1.81
CA MET A 12 4.65 -5.45 -2.40
C MET A 12 5.48 -6.74 -2.45
N LEU A 13 6.78 -6.67 -2.74
CA LEU A 13 7.69 -7.83 -2.71
C LEU A 13 7.77 -8.43 -1.30
N TYR A 14 7.91 -7.60 -0.27
CA TYR A 14 7.89 -8.09 1.12
C TYR A 14 6.52 -8.67 1.52
N CYS A 15 5.42 -8.07 1.06
CA CYS A 15 4.08 -8.63 1.29
C CYS A 15 3.90 -10.01 0.64
N ILE A 16 4.42 -10.19 -0.58
CA ILE A 16 4.39 -11.46 -1.32
C ILE A 16 5.26 -12.51 -0.63
N GLU A 17 6.44 -12.11 -0.15
CA GLU A 17 7.33 -12.98 0.61
C GLU A 17 6.71 -13.43 1.94
N ALA A 18 6.10 -12.50 2.69
CA ALA A 18 5.41 -12.78 3.94
C ALA A 18 4.12 -13.60 3.74
N SER A 19 3.46 -13.45 2.58
CA SER A 19 2.28 -14.23 2.26
C SER A 19 2.22 -14.61 0.77
N PRO A 20 2.69 -15.81 0.40
CA PRO A 20 2.62 -16.31 -0.97
C PRO A 20 1.20 -16.36 -1.53
N LYS A 21 0.17 -16.42 -0.66
CA LYS A 21 -1.23 -16.33 -1.07
C LYS A 21 -1.54 -15.01 -1.77
N LEU A 22 -0.89 -13.92 -1.38
CA LEU A 22 -1.03 -12.64 -2.05
C LEU A 22 -0.61 -12.77 -3.52
N ASN A 23 0.46 -13.51 -3.80
CA ASN A 23 0.96 -13.80 -5.15
C ASN A 23 -0.08 -14.53 -6.02
N GLU A 24 -0.81 -15.48 -5.44
CA GLU A 24 -1.89 -16.19 -6.13
C GLU A 24 -3.04 -15.23 -6.48
N ILE A 25 -3.43 -14.38 -5.53
CA ILE A 25 -4.53 -13.41 -5.67
C ILE A 25 -4.21 -12.35 -6.72
N ILE A 26 -3.00 -11.78 -6.66
CA ILE A 26 -2.55 -10.79 -7.65
C ILE A 26 -2.13 -11.47 -8.96
N ALA A 27 -2.04 -12.80 -8.97
CA ALA A 27 -1.72 -13.70 -10.07
C ALA A 27 -0.29 -13.56 -10.62
N CYS A 28 0.64 -14.24 -9.96
CA CYS A 28 1.95 -14.57 -10.51
C CYS A 28 2.14 -16.09 -10.64
N GLY A 29 1.35 -16.72 -11.50
CA GLY A 29 1.54 -18.11 -11.92
C GLY A 29 2.57 -18.30 -13.05
N ARG A 30 3.30 -17.23 -13.45
CA ARG A 30 4.25 -17.26 -14.58
C ARG A 30 5.62 -16.63 -14.32
N TYR A 31 5.79 -15.84 -13.24
CA TYR A 31 7.06 -15.18 -12.95
C TYR A 31 7.61 -15.67 -11.61
N CYS A 32 8.89 -16.07 -11.60
CA CYS A 32 9.58 -16.41 -10.36
C CYS A 32 9.90 -15.14 -9.56
N PHE A 33 10.14 -15.26 -8.25
CA PHE A 33 10.44 -14.13 -7.35
C PHE A 33 11.50 -13.16 -7.91
N ARG A 34 12.51 -13.69 -8.61
CA ARG A 34 13.60 -12.94 -9.24
C ARG A 34 13.16 -12.01 -10.36
N ASP A 35 12.06 -12.33 -11.04
CA ASP A 35 11.52 -11.55 -12.17
C ASP A 35 10.23 -10.78 -11.83
N LEU A 36 9.80 -10.77 -10.57
CA LEU A 36 8.61 -10.03 -10.14
C LEU A 36 8.71 -8.53 -10.46
N THR A 37 9.92 -7.96 -10.43
CA THR A 37 10.17 -6.55 -10.80
C THR A 37 9.95 -6.26 -12.29
N LYS A 38 9.90 -7.29 -13.15
CA LYS A 38 9.60 -7.17 -14.59
C LYS A 38 8.14 -7.45 -14.91
N TRP A 39 7.32 -7.77 -13.92
CA TRP A 39 5.94 -8.17 -14.12
C TRP A 39 5.05 -6.93 -14.35
N PRO A 40 4.44 -6.77 -15.54
CA PRO A 40 3.73 -5.53 -15.89
C PRO A 40 2.51 -5.23 -15.01
N LYS A 41 1.86 -6.26 -14.45
CA LYS A 41 0.70 -6.06 -13.57
C LYS A 41 1.13 -5.59 -12.18
N LEU A 42 2.24 -6.08 -11.63
CA LEU A 42 2.79 -5.54 -10.38
C LEU A 42 3.20 -4.08 -10.55
N ASP A 43 3.86 -3.74 -11.65
CA ASP A 43 4.21 -2.35 -11.96
C ASP A 43 2.99 -1.44 -12.02
N ARG A 44 1.92 -1.87 -12.69
CA ARG A 44 0.64 -1.12 -12.70
C ARG A 44 0.05 -0.96 -11.30
N ILE A 45 0.06 -2.00 -10.47
CA ILE A 45 -0.43 -1.92 -9.09
C ILE A 45 0.41 -0.92 -8.28
N CYS A 46 1.73 -1.02 -8.36
CA CYS A 46 2.65 -0.14 -7.62
C CYS A 46 2.54 1.32 -8.08
N LYS A 47 2.35 1.57 -9.37
CA LYS A 47 2.04 2.90 -9.91
C LYS A 47 0.69 3.42 -9.42
N ALA A 48 -0.32 2.57 -9.38
CA ALA A 48 -1.63 2.96 -8.85
C ALA A 48 -1.56 3.31 -7.35
N GLN A 49 -0.81 2.56 -6.56
CA GLN A 49 -0.54 2.86 -5.14
C GLN A 49 0.19 4.19 -4.98
N LEU A 50 1.27 4.41 -5.75
CA LEU A 50 2.02 5.66 -5.70
C LEU A 50 1.14 6.85 -6.10
N ASN A 51 0.39 6.73 -7.19
CA ASN A 51 -0.53 7.76 -7.66
C ASN A 51 -1.60 8.05 -6.61
N PHE A 52 -2.16 7.02 -5.97
CA PHE A 52 -3.12 7.20 -4.89
C PHE A 52 -2.55 8.09 -3.78
N PHE A 53 -1.38 7.77 -3.23
CA PHE A 53 -0.75 8.60 -2.20
C PHE A 53 -0.36 9.99 -2.70
N GLN A 54 0.12 10.12 -3.93
CA GLN A 54 0.43 11.43 -4.53
C GLN A 54 -0.80 12.31 -4.62
N ARG A 55 -1.95 11.77 -5.04
CA ARG A 55 -3.21 12.53 -5.06
C ARG A 55 -3.61 12.97 -3.66
N LEU A 56 -3.57 12.06 -2.68
CA LEU A 56 -3.93 12.40 -1.29
C LEU A 56 -3.07 13.54 -0.73
N ILE A 57 -1.76 13.49 -0.97
CA ILE A 57 -0.80 14.43 -0.39
C ILE A 57 -0.74 15.74 -1.18
N LYS A 58 -0.63 15.67 -2.51
CA LYS A 58 -0.33 16.83 -3.36
C LYS A 58 -1.55 17.50 -3.94
N GLU A 59 -2.55 16.72 -4.36
CA GLU A 59 -3.74 17.27 -5.03
C GLU A 59 -4.82 17.61 -4.01
N ASN A 60 -5.06 16.70 -3.06
CA ASN A 60 -6.07 16.88 -2.03
C ASN A 60 -5.53 17.63 -0.80
N SER A 61 -4.23 17.93 -0.74
CA SER A 61 -3.57 18.62 0.37
C SER A 61 -3.91 18.04 1.74
N LEU A 62 -4.04 16.71 1.80
CA LEU A 62 -4.46 15.96 2.98
C LEU A 62 -5.83 16.40 3.57
N ASN A 63 -6.74 16.91 2.73
CA ASN A 63 -8.10 17.22 3.15
C ASN A 63 -8.81 15.95 3.68
N PRO A 64 -9.30 15.93 4.94
CA PRO A 64 -9.86 14.73 5.55
C PRO A 64 -11.05 14.13 4.81
N ASP A 65 -11.95 14.95 4.29
CA ASP A 65 -13.15 14.49 3.58
C ASP A 65 -12.80 13.85 2.24
N LEU A 66 -11.85 14.45 1.52
CA LEU A 66 -11.35 13.89 0.26
C LEU A 66 -10.57 12.60 0.48
N ILE A 67 -9.71 12.52 1.52
CA ILE A 67 -9.01 11.28 1.86
C ILE A 67 -10.02 10.18 2.22
N LYS A 68 -11.03 10.51 3.01
CA LYS A 68 -12.10 9.57 3.37
C LYS A 68 -12.79 9.01 2.14
N SER A 69 -13.22 9.89 1.23
CA SER A 69 -13.88 9.50 -0.03
C SER A 69 -13.00 8.60 -0.91
N GLU A 70 -11.72 8.95 -1.06
CA GLU A 70 -10.74 8.16 -1.80
C GLU A 70 -10.49 6.78 -1.16
N ALA A 71 -10.36 6.73 0.17
CA ALA A 71 -10.17 5.49 0.91
C ALA A 71 -11.40 4.59 0.87
N ASP A 72 -12.62 5.15 0.95
CA ASP A 72 -13.87 4.42 0.83
C ASP A 72 -14.00 3.81 -0.58
N ARG A 73 -13.66 4.57 -1.64
CA ARG A 73 -13.64 4.08 -3.02
C ARG A 73 -12.61 2.94 -3.20
N LEU A 74 -11.43 3.08 -2.61
CA LEU A 74 -10.42 2.03 -2.62
C LEU A 74 -10.92 0.79 -1.87
N GLY A 75 -11.66 0.97 -0.78
CA GLY A 75 -12.29 -0.10 -0.01
C GLY A 75 -13.30 -0.90 -0.82
N VAL A 76 -14.16 -0.23 -1.60
CA VAL A 76 -15.08 -0.90 -2.55
C VAL A 76 -14.30 -1.74 -3.56
N THR A 77 -13.21 -1.20 -4.11
CA THR A 77 -12.34 -1.94 -5.04
C THR A 77 -11.75 -3.18 -4.37
N HIS A 78 -11.17 -3.05 -3.17
CA HIS A 78 -10.62 -4.19 -2.43
C HIS A 78 -11.68 -5.27 -2.12
N ARG A 79 -12.90 -4.87 -1.78
CA ARG A 79 -14.01 -5.78 -1.56
C ARG A 79 -14.32 -6.63 -2.79
N THR A 80 -14.26 -6.07 -4.01
CA THR A 80 -14.52 -6.88 -5.23
C THR A 80 -13.48 -7.98 -5.42
N TYR A 81 -12.26 -7.81 -4.91
CA TYR A 81 -11.22 -8.83 -4.92
C TYR A 81 -11.34 -9.86 -3.79
N ALA A 82 -12.25 -9.66 -2.83
CA ALA A 82 -12.48 -10.63 -1.75
C ALA A 82 -12.92 -12.00 -2.28
N GLN A 83 -13.65 -12.04 -3.40
CA GLN A 83 -14.06 -13.28 -4.07
C GLN A 83 -12.86 -14.11 -4.58
N PHE A 84 -11.73 -13.45 -4.85
CA PHE A 84 -10.48 -14.11 -5.25
C PHE A 84 -9.58 -14.43 -4.05
N GLY A 85 -10.03 -14.15 -2.83
CA GLY A 85 -9.30 -14.42 -1.59
C GLY A 85 -8.53 -13.23 -1.01
N LEU A 86 -8.67 -12.01 -1.56
CA LEU A 86 -8.04 -10.82 -0.98
C LEU A 86 -8.68 -10.45 0.37
N LYS A 87 -8.09 -10.92 1.46
CA LYS A 87 -8.53 -10.67 2.84
C LYS A 87 -7.99 -9.34 3.39
N PRO A 88 -8.71 -8.69 4.32
CA PRO A 88 -8.25 -7.44 4.94
C PRO A 88 -6.85 -7.51 5.57
N GLN A 89 -6.47 -8.67 6.13
CA GLN A 89 -5.15 -8.91 6.73
C GLN A 89 -3.95 -8.57 5.82
N PHE A 90 -4.14 -8.54 4.49
CA PHE A 90 -3.08 -8.12 3.56
C PHE A 90 -2.77 -6.61 3.67
N LEU A 91 -3.71 -5.81 4.16
CA LEU A 91 -3.53 -4.38 4.43
C LEU A 91 -2.60 -4.17 5.63
N ASP A 92 -2.68 -5.02 6.64
CA ASP A 92 -1.80 -4.96 7.81
C ASP A 92 -0.36 -5.29 7.40
N LEU A 93 -0.18 -6.34 6.57
CA LEU A 93 1.11 -6.68 5.98
C LEU A 93 1.67 -5.51 5.15
N PHE A 94 0.82 -4.88 4.34
CA PHE A 94 1.21 -3.71 3.57
C PHE A 94 1.67 -2.57 4.49
N GLN A 95 0.91 -2.21 5.52
CA GLN A 95 1.27 -1.16 6.47
C GLN A 95 2.60 -1.44 7.16
N GLN A 96 2.76 -2.65 7.69
CA GLN A 96 3.98 -3.05 8.39
C GLN A 96 5.22 -2.93 7.49
N HIS A 97 5.16 -3.48 6.28
CA HIS A 97 6.29 -3.43 5.36
C HIS A 97 6.55 -2.03 4.79
N PHE A 98 5.49 -1.25 4.54
CA PHE A 98 5.62 0.11 4.08
C PHE A 98 6.32 0.97 5.13
N LEU A 99 5.86 0.94 6.39
CA LEU A 99 6.47 1.70 7.48
C LEU A 99 7.91 1.27 7.76
N LEU A 100 8.22 -0.03 7.63
CA LEU A 100 9.59 -0.52 7.73
C LEU A 100 10.49 0.10 6.64
N ILE A 101 9.98 0.30 5.42
CA ILE A 101 10.75 0.94 4.35
C ILE A 101 10.85 2.45 4.57
N VAL A 102 9.80 3.12 5.04
CA VAL A 102 9.84 4.54 5.45
C VAL A 102 10.89 4.76 6.54
N GLY A 103 10.95 3.87 7.53
CA GLY A 103 11.93 3.89 8.60
C GLY A 103 13.38 3.69 8.13
N LYS A 104 13.60 3.21 6.91
CA LYS A 104 14.93 3.06 6.29
C LYS A 104 15.30 4.21 5.35
N LEU A 105 14.41 5.19 5.14
CA LEU A 105 14.75 6.37 4.36
C LEU A 105 15.86 7.16 5.07
N ARG A 106 16.81 7.67 4.30
CA ARG A 106 17.87 8.52 4.85
C ARG A 106 17.31 9.92 5.03
N ILE A 107 17.16 10.33 6.29
CA ILE A 107 16.81 11.67 6.71
C ILE A 107 17.86 12.07 7.73
N GLU A 108 18.52 13.20 7.51
CA GLU A 108 19.67 13.62 8.31
C GLU A 108 19.26 13.95 9.75
N GLU A 109 18.10 14.59 9.89
CA GLU A 109 17.53 14.93 11.18
C GLU A 109 16.65 13.80 11.73
N LYS A 110 17.07 13.20 12.85
CA LYS A 110 16.34 12.10 13.49
C LYS A 110 14.92 12.50 13.92
N ALA A 111 14.73 13.74 14.37
CA ALA A 111 13.42 14.24 14.78
C ALA A 111 12.46 14.31 13.58
N GLU A 112 12.90 14.87 12.44
CA GLU A 112 12.12 14.88 11.20
C GLU A 112 11.82 13.46 10.71
N HIS A 113 12.77 12.53 10.84
CA HIS A 113 12.55 11.14 10.46
C HIS A 113 11.44 10.50 11.29
N GLN A 114 11.44 10.73 12.61
CA GLN A 114 10.42 10.21 13.50
C GLN A 114 9.04 10.80 13.17
N ILE A 115 8.96 12.12 12.96
CA ILE A 115 7.72 12.80 12.54
C ILE A 115 7.19 12.22 11.23
N LEU A 116 8.08 11.95 10.26
CA LEU A 116 7.68 11.36 8.99
C LEU A 116 7.07 9.96 9.17
N ILE A 117 7.70 9.10 9.99
CA ILE A 117 7.19 7.75 10.26
C ILE A 117 5.81 7.82 10.94
N GLU A 118 5.66 8.70 11.93
CA GLU A 118 4.40 8.92 12.64
C GLU A 118 3.29 9.41 11.70
N ALA A 119 3.59 10.40 10.86
CA ALA A 119 2.64 10.93 9.88
C ALA A 119 2.17 9.85 8.90
N TRP A 120 3.08 9.02 8.38
CA TRP A 120 2.72 7.88 7.53
C TRP A 120 1.92 6.82 8.28
N SER A 121 2.27 6.53 9.53
CA SER A 121 1.54 5.57 10.36
C SER A 121 0.10 6.00 10.59
N MET A 122 -0.12 7.28 10.91
CA MET A 122 -1.45 7.86 11.08
C MET A 122 -2.26 7.80 9.77
N LEU A 123 -1.67 8.24 8.66
CA LEU A 123 -2.33 8.26 7.36
C LEU A 123 -2.73 6.85 6.89
N LEU A 124 -1.80 5.88 6.99
CA LEU A 124 -2.07 4.49 6.61
C LEU A 124 -3.13 3.86 7.51
N SER A 125 -3.05 4.07 8.82
CA SER A 125 -4.04 3.53 9.77
C SER A 125 -5.44 4.08 9.47
N PHE A 126 -5.55 5.37 9.16
CA PHE A 126 -6.80 5.97 8.74
C PHE A 126 -7.34 5.30 7.48
N ILE A 127 -6.56 5.27 6.39
CA ILE A 127 -6.97 4.69 5.10
C ILE A 127 -7.38 3.22 5.26
N ILE A 128 -6.57 2.44 5.97
CA ILE A 128 -6.80 1.01 6.17
C ILE A 128 -8.08 0.80 6.98
N SER A 129 -8.32 1.57 8.04
CA SER A 129 -9.57 1.48 8.80
C SER A 129 -10.81 1.71 7.93
N ARG A 130 -10.74 2.66 6.98
CA ARG A 130 -11.82 2.91 6.00
C ARG A 130 -12.03 1.73 5.06
N ILE A 131 -10.94 1.13 4.58
CA ILE A 131 -11.01 -0.07 3.74
C ILE A 131 -11.63 -1.24 4.53
N TYR A 132 -11.24 -1.44 5.80
CA TYR A 132 -11.82 -2.48 6.67
C TYR A 132 -13.34 -2.37 6.77
N LEU A 133 -13.88 -1.15 6.94
CA LEU A 133 -15.33 -0.92 6.97
C LEU A 133 -16.02 -1.41 5.69
N SER A 134 -15.37 -1.26 4.53
CA SER A 134 -15.90 -1.75 3.26
C SER A 134 -16.00 -3.28 3.20
N TYR A 135 -15.10 -3.99 3.88
CA TYR A 135 -15.18 -5.46 4.01
C TYR A 135 -16.25 -5.93 5.00
N ALA A 136 -16.53 -5.13 6.04
CA ALA A 136 -17.52 -5.45 7.07
C ALA A 136 -18.96 -5.27 6.57
N ASN A 137 -19.21 -4.32 5.66
CA ASN A 137 -20.53 -4.03 5.10
C ASN A 137 -21.00 -5.07 4.07
N ARG A 138 -20.95 -6.36 4.41
CA ARG A 138 -21.53 -7.47 3.63
C ARG A 138 -23.06 -7.43 3.75
N SER A 139 -23.67 -6.57 2.95
CA SER A 139 -25.06 -6.71 2.48
C SER A 139 -25.21 -7.95 1.61
#